data_AF-A0A7S1HWW2-F1
#
_entry.id   AF-A0A7S1HWW2-F1
#
_cell.length_a   1.000
_cell.length_b   1.000
_cell.length_c   1.000
_cell.angle_alpha   90.00
_cell.angle_beta   90.00
_cell.angle_gamma   90.00
#
_symmetry.space_group_name_H-M   'P 1'
#
loop_
_entity.id
_entity.type
_entity.pdbx_description
1 polymer ?
#
loop_
_entity_poly.entity_id
_entity_poly.type
_entity_poly.pdbx_seq_one_letter_code
_entity_poly.pdbx_strand_id
1 'polypeptide(L)'
;DNFTCYRVHATSEAQVYKRFDEEEGLYDLDDEEMDCYRDHETGHWVLPMPNVGPHYFRFIVGTKGGTRESIEKDTGATIKVPKLNDPEQYVVIKGLTRAVCAAAKQRVDIILAKSATKLDYTHFVSIPLTNATDSVRQLIDKLDAKCSGSARGVDPSIFQDARQLHLTILMLRLYTTDDLARAKHLMQHVRDFVDDVFRPQDRVTLRG
;
A
#
# COMPACT_ATOMS: atom_id res chain seq x y z
N ASP A 1 -26.78 26.81 15.57
CA ASP A 1 -26.55 25.40 15.24
C ASP A 1 -25.08 25.16 14.96
N ASN A 2 -24.38 24.62 15.97
CA ASN A 2 -22.95 24.31 15.94
C ASN A 2 -22.72 23.06 15.10
N PHE A 3 -22.31 23.22 13.83
CA PHE A 3 -21.76 22.11 13.05
C PHE A 3 -20.31 21.86 13.49
N THR A 4 -20.16 21.00 14.50
CA THR A 4 -18.86 20.45 14.87
C THR A 4 -18.43 19.50 13.76
N CYS A 5 -17.41 19.90 12.98
CA CYS A 5 -16.76 19.03 12.01
C CYS A 5 -16.04 17.90 12.78
N TYR A 6 -16.60 16.69 12.72
CA TYR A 6 -15.99 15.52 13.35
C TYR A 6 -14.83 15.02 12.50
N ARG A 7 -13.63 15.54 12.75
CA ARG A 7 -12.42 14.74 12.55
C ARG A 7 -12.16 14.01 13.86
N VAL A 8 -12.80 12.86 14.03
CA VAL A 8 -12.45 11.93 15.12
C VAL A 8 -11.10 11.34 14.76
N HIS A 9 -10.05 11.93 15.31
CA HIS A 9 -8.75 11.27 15.40
C HIS A 9 -8.66 10.53 16.73
N ALA A 10 -8.03 9.37 16.67
CA ALA A 10 -7.79 8.40 17.75
C ALA A 10 -8.93 7.42 18.07
N THR A 11 -9.27 6.54 17.13
CA THR A 11 -9.08 5.13 17.49
C THR A 11 -7.59 4.87 17.35
N SER A 12 -6.91 4.36 18.38
CA SER A 12 -5.55 3.88 18.19
C SER A 12 -5.61 2.89 17.03
N GLU A 13 -5.03 3.23 15.88
CA GLU A 13 -5.00 2.34 14.70
C GLU A 13 -4.46 0.95 15.12
N ALA A 14 -3.61 0.92 16.16
CA ALA A 14 -3.14 -0.28 16.85
C ALA A 14 -4.23 -1.24 17.37
N GLN A 15 -5.47 -0.81 17.66
CA GLN A 15 -6.51 -1.69 18.22
C GLN A 15 -7.32 -2.45 17.15
N VAL A 16 -7.50 -1.88 15.96
CA VAL A 16 -8.16 -2.58 14.85
C VAL A 16 -7.22 -3.61 14.23
N TYR A 17 -5.91 -3.30 14.18
CA TYR A 17 -4.88 -4.26 13.76
C TYR A 17 -4.52 -5.29 14.84
N LYS A 18 -4.70 -4.98 16.14
CA LYS A 18 -4.44 -5.95 17.23
C LYS A 18 -5.25 -7.24 17.15
N ARG A 19 -6.40 -7.25 16.45
CA ARG A 19 -7.21 -8.47 16.31
C ARG A 19 -6.71 -9.42 15.22
N PHE A 20 -5.77 -8.96 14.38
CA PHE A 20 -5.19 -9.76 13.29
C PHE A 20 -3.72 -10.14 13.53
N ASP A 21 -3.07 -9.63 14.59
CA ASP A 21 -1.61 -9.69 14.75
C ASP A 21 -1.09 -10.69 15.83
N GLU A 22 -1.93 -11.55 16.42
CA GLU A 22 -1.45 -12.43 17.52
C GLU A 22 -1.43 -13.94 17.23
N GLU A 23 -1.89 -14.45 16.08
CA GLU A 23 -1.82 -15.92 15.87
C GLU A 23 -1.69 -16.46 14.43
N GLU A 24 -1.85 -15.65 13.37
CA GLU A 24 -1.72 -16.14 11.99
C GLU A 24 -0.70 -15.32 11.19
N GLY A 25 0.47 -15.89 10.91
CA GLY A 25 1.42 -15.26 9.98
C GLY A 25 2.89 -15.54 10.20
N LEU A 26 3.27 -16.45 11.12
CA LEU A 26 4.52 -17.17 10.92
C LEU A 26 4.24 -18.21 9.83
N TYR A 27 4.30 -17.78 8.57
CA TYR A 27 4.40 -18.74 7.49
C TYR A 27 5.74 -19.44 7.70
N ASP A 28 5.70 -20.62 8.31
CA ASP A 28 6.69 -21.66 8.05
C ASP A 28 6.59 -21.91 6.55
N LEU A 29 7.27 -21.07 5.77
CA LEU A 29 7.44 -21.32 4.35
C LEU A 29 8.22 -22.62 4.31
N ASP A 30 7.53 -23.71 3.99
CA ASP A 30 8.17 -24.97 3.69
C ASP A 30 9.27 -24.65 2.67
N ASP A 31 10.49 -25.13 2.94
CA ASP A 31 11.68 -24.80 2.15
C ASP A 31 11.42 -24.95 0.63
N GLU A 32 10.49 -25.83 0.25
CA GLU A 32 10.04 -26.13 -1.12
C GLU A 32 9.29 -25.00 -1.84
N GLU A 33 8.57 -24.11 -1.14
CA GLU A 33 7.82 -23.00 -1.76
C GLU A 33 8.71 -21.78 -2.05
N MET A 34 9.92 -21.77 -1.48
CA MET A 34 10.90 -20.72 -1.75
C MET A 34 11.59 -20.94 -3.09
N ASP A 35 11.44 -19.99 -4.02
CA ASP A 35 12.09 -19.93 -5.35
C ASP A 35 13.61 -19.69 -5.28
N CYS A 36 14.30 -20.46 -4.45
CA CYS A 36 15.74 -20.47 -4.34
C CYS A 36 16.37 -21.29 -5.46
N TYR A 37 17.42 -20.75 -6.07
CA TYR A 37 18.30 -21.51 -6.95
C TYR A 37 19.73 -21.46 -6.44
N ARG A 38 20.52 -22.45 -6.83
CA ARG A 38 21.94 -22.51 -6.49
C ARG A 38 22.75 -21.84 -7.61
N ASP A 39 23.52 -20.83 -7.25
CA ASP A 39 24.49 -20.20 -8.15
C ASP A 39 25.68 -21.15 -8.34
N HIS A 40 25.90 -21.61 -9.58
CA HIS A 40 26.93 -22.59 -9.89
C HIS A 40 28.36 -22.02 -9.87
N GLU A 41 28.52 -20.70 -9.96
CA GLU A 41 29.83 -20.04 -9.91
C GLU A 41 30.27 -19.82 -8.47
N THR A 42 29.37 -19.31 -7.63
CA THR A 42 29.68 -18.98 -6.23
C THR A 42 29.37 -20.12 -5.26
N GLY A 43 28.55 -21.08 -5.67
CA GLY A 43 28.06 -22.18 -4.83
C GLY A 43 26.98 -21.78 -3.81
N HIS A 44 26.67 -20.48 -3.71
CA HIS A 44 25.67 -19.92 -2.81
C HIS A 44 24.25 -20.19 -3.30
N TRP A 45 23.31 -20.24 -2.36
CA TRP A 45 21.90 -20.15 -2.63
C TRP A 45 21.50 -18.70 -2.86
N VAL A 46 20.61 -18.48 -3.83
CA VAL A 46 20.12 -17.17 -4.24
C VAL A 46 18.60 -17.18 -4.19
N LEU A 47 18.04 -16.17 -3.55
CA LEU A 47 16.61 -15.93 -3.43
C LEU A 47 16.26 -14.54 -3.99
N PRO A 48 15.62 -14.47 -5.16
CA PRO A 48 14.96 -13.27 -5.67
C PRO A 48 13.74 -12.88 -4.82
N MET A 49 13.53 -11.59 -4.59
CA MET A 49 12.32 -11.04 -3.99
C MET A 49 11.63 -10.06 -4.96
N PRO A 50 10.94 -10.57 -6.00
CA PRO A 50 10.31 -9.74 -7.05
C PRO A 50 9.18 -8.85 -6.51
N ASN A 51 8.56 -9.26 -5.42
CA ASN A 51 7.42 -8.58 -4.81
C ASN A 51 7.81 -7.55 -3.74
N VAL A 52 8.97 -6.90 -3.92
CA VAL A 52 9.44 -5.81 -3.07
C VAL A 52 9.58 -4.55 -3.90
N GLY A 53 8.58 -3.67 -3.80
CA GLY A 53 8.57 -2.41 -4.53
C GLY A 53 9.70 -1.45 -4.09
N PRO A 54 10.20 -0.56 -4.97
CA PRO A 54 11.31 0.35 -4.65
C PRO A 54 11.10 1.25 -3.44
N HIS A 55 9.84 1.56 -3.11
CA HIS A 55 9.49 2.32 -1.92
C HIS A 55 9.94 1.64 -0.62
N TYR A 56 10.08 0.31 -0.61
CA TYR A 56 10.52 -0.44 0.55
C TYR A 56 12.04 -0.49 0.74
N PHE A 57 12.82 -0.19 -0.31
CA PHE A 57 14.29 -0.33 -0.28
C PHE A 57 14.92 0.48 0.85
N ARG A 58 14.43 1.70 1.11
CA ARG A 58 14.93 2.54 2.20
C ARG A 58 14.77 1.91 3.59
N PHE A 59 13.75 1.08 3.79
CA PHE A 59 13.50 0.42 5.07
C PHE A 59 14.37 -0.82 5.24
N ILE A 60 14.61 -1.56 4.15
CA ILE A 60 15.52 -2.70 4.12
C ILE A 60 16.96 -2.23 4.36
N VAL A 61 17.39 -1.17 3.67
CA VAL A 61 18.72 -0.59 3.85
C VAL A 61 18.86 0.04 5.24
N GLY A 62 17.88 0.86 5.64
CA GLY A 62 17.91 1.59 6.91
C GLY A 62 18.92 2.74 6.92
N THR A 63 18.96 3.46 8.05
CA THR A 63 19.86 4.61 8.22
C THR A 63 21.31 4.18 8.09
N LYS A 64 22.03 4.78 7.14
CA LYS A 64 23.43 4.44 6.81
C LYS A 64 23.67 2.95 6.51
N GLY A 65 22.64 2.21 6.09
CA GLY A 65 22.76 0.77 5.82
C GLY A 65 22.65 -0.13 7.05
N GLY A 66 22.39 0.42 8.24
CA GLY A 66 22.46 -0.33 9.50
C GLY A 66 21.43 -1.44 9.64
N THR A 67 20.23 -1.30 9.05
CA THR A 67 19.22 -2.37 9.09
C THR A 67 19.71 -3.57 8.28
N ARG A 68 20.15 -3.34 7.04
CA ARG A 68 20.70 -4.40 6.19
C ARG A 68 21.90 -5.07 6.84
N GLU A 69 22.86 -4.28 7.33
CA GLU A 69 24.06 -4.80 8.00
C GLU A 69 23.71 -5.66 9.22
N SER A 70 22.71 -5.27 10.01
CA SER A 70 22.21 -6.09 11.12
C SER A 70 21.63 -7.42 10.64
N ILE A 71 20.80 -7.43 9.59
CA ILE A 71 20.23 -8.67 9.05
C ILE A 71 21.34 -9.59 8.53
N GLU A 72 22.28 -9.04 7.75
CA GLU A 72 23.41 -9.78 7.19
C GLU A 72 24.28 -10.39 8.31
N LYS A 73 24.54 -9.64 9.38
CA LYS A 73 25.28 -10.12 10.55
C LYS A 73 24.53 -11.21 11.33
N ASP A 74 23.23 -11.05 11.54
CA ASP A 74 22.43 -11.96 12.37
C ASP A 74 22.14 -13.29 11.65
N THR A 75 22.06 -13.26 10.31
CA THR A 75 21.67 -14.43 9.50
C THR A 75 22.82 -15.07 8.75
N GLY A 76 23.92 -14.33 8.52
CA GLY A 76 25.00 -14.75 7.63
C GLY A 76 24.67 -14.66 6.14
N ALA A 77 23.52 -14.07 5.78
CA ALA A 77 23.15 -13.81 4.40
C ALA A 77 23.81 -12.52 3.86
N THR A 78 23.77 -12.33 2.55
CA THR A 78 24.10 -11.07 1.86
C THR A 78 22.86 -10.56 1.14
N ILE A 79 22.53 -9.28 1.28
CA ILE A 79 21.32 -8.67 0.71
C ILE A 79 21.72 -7.59 -0.30
N LYS A 80 21.48 -7.87 -1.59
CA LYS A 80 21.61 -6.89 -2.67
C LYS A 80 20.27 -6.18 -2.85
N VAL A 81 20.24 -4.89 -2.52
CA VAL A 81 19.12 -4.00 -2.82
C VAL A 81 19.46 -3.21 -4.08
N PRO A 82 18.65 -3.26 -5.14
CA PRO A 82 18.96 -2.59 -6.39
C PRO A 82 18.88 -1.07 -6.25
N LYS A 83 19.59 -0.36 -7.14
CA LYS A 83 19.44 1.09 -7.25
C LYS A 83 18.14 1.41 -7.97
N LEU A 84 17.58 2.59 -7.74
CA LEU A 84 16.29 3.01 -8.34
C LEU A 84 16.28 2.95 -9.88
N ASN A 85 17.45 3.04 -10.52
CA ASN A 85 17.61 3.05 -11.98
C ASN A 85 18.24 1.75 -12.52
N ASP A 86 18.33 0.69 -11.70
CA ASP A 86 18.92 -0.59 -12.10
C ASP A 86 17.89 -1.40 -12.93
N PRO A 87 18.27 -1.94 -14.10
CA PRO A 87 17.41 -2.85 -14.86
C PRO A 87 17.14 -4.19 -14.14
N GLU A 88 17.99 -4.60 -13.19
CA GLU A 88 17.66 -5.69 -12.26
C GLU A 88 16.84 -5.13 -11.09
N GLN A 89 15.52 -5.34 -11.12
CA GLN A 89 14.56 -4.55 -10.36
C GLN A 89 14.14 -5.10 -9.00
N TYR A 90 14.76 -6.18 -8.52
CA TYR A 90 14.33 -6.85 -7.29
C TYR A 90 15.45 -7.05 -6.27
N VAL A 91 15.06 -7.12 -5.00
CA VAL A 91 15.96 -7.43 -3.89
C VAL A 91 16.43 -8.88 -4.03
N VAL A 92 17.70 -9.14 -3.80
CA VAL A 92 18.28 -10.48 -3.88
C VAL A 92 18.95 -10.83 -2.55
N ILE A 93 18.60 -11.98 -2.00
CA ILE A 93 19.22 -12.56 -0.80
C ILE A 93 20.14 -13.71 -1.25
N LYS A 94 21.39 -13.71 -0.79
CA LYS A 94 22.35 -14.80 -1.02
C LYS A 94 22.78 -15.42 0.31
N GLY A 95 22.96 -16.73 0.36
CA GLY A 95 23.38 -17.44 1.57
C GLY A 95 24.09 -18.77 1.28
N LEU A 96 24.82 -19.30 2.26
CA LEU A 96 25.50 -20.61 2.11
C LEU A 96 24.51 -21.78 2.06
N THR A 97 23.33 -21.63 2.65
CA THR A 97 22.27 -22.65 2.70
C THR A 97 20.90 -22.01 2.44
N ARG A 98 19.90 -22.82 2.05
CA ARG A 98 18.50 -22.35 1.93
C ARG A 98 18.00 -21.76 3.25
N ALA A 99 18.33 -22.39 4.38
CA ALA A 99 17.96 -21.90 5.71
C ALA A 99 18.48 -20.48 6.00
N VAL A 100 19.71 -20.13 5.56
CA VAL A 100 20.24 -18.76 5.67
C VAL A 100 19.41 -17.77 4.85
N CYS A 101 19.03 -18.13 3.63
CA CYS A 101 18.16 -17.31 2.79
C CYS A 101 16.77 -17.13 3.43
N ALA A 102 16.17 -18.19 3.95
CA ALA A 102 14.86 -18.18 4.60
C ALA A 102 14.86 -17.28 5.86
N ALA A 103 15.88 -17.41 6.71
CA ALA A 103 16.03 -16.57 7.90
C ALA A 103 16.15 -15.08 7.53
N ALA A 104 16.93 -14.73 6.50
CA ALA A 104 17.04 -13.36 6.02
C ALA A 104 15.73 -12.86 5.38
N LYS A 105 15.04 -13.70 4.61
CA LYS A 105 13.72 -13.40 4.03
C LYS A 105 12.72 -13.03 5.12
N GLN A 106 12.64 -13.82 6.19
CA GLN A 106 11.76 -13.57 7.32
C GLN A 106 12.04 -12.20 7.97
N ARG A 107 13.33 -11.84 8.15
CA ARG A 107 13.70 -10.51 8.68
C ARG A 107 13.28 -9.38 7.75
N VAL A 108 13.43 -9.56 6.44
CA VAL A 108 12.97 -8.59 5.43
C VAL A 108 11.46 -8.46 5.47
N ASP A 109 10.71 -9.56 5.45
CA ASP A 109 9.24 -9.55 5.47
C ASP A 109 8.69 -8.83 6.71
N ILE A 110 9.29 -9.04 7.89
CA ILE A 110 8.94 -8.30 9.11
C ILE A 110 9.15 -6.79 8.93
N ILE A 111 10.23 -6.37 8.26
CA ILE A 111 10.49 -4.96 7.97
C ILE A 111 9.45 -4.41 6.99
N LEU A 112 9.08 -5.17 5.96
CA LEU A 112 8.06 -4.78 4.98
C LEU A 112 6.71 -4.56 5.68
N ALA A 113 6.26 -5.53 6.48
CA ALA A 113 5.02 -5.44 7.25
C ALA A 113 5.00 -4.21 8.18
N LYS A 114 6.08 -4.01 8.97
CA LYS A 114 6.19 -2.86 9.89
C LYS A 114 6.30 -1.51 9.20
N SER A 115 6.80 -1.48 7.97
CA SER A 115 7.01 -0.23 7.23
C SER A 115 5.85 0.13 6.30
N ALA A 116 4.97 -0.81 6.00
CA ALA A 116 3.79 -0.58 5.17
C ALA A 116 2.93 0.59 5.66
N THR A 117 2.74 0.73 6.98
CA THR A 117 1.96 1.84 7.58
C THR A 117 2.62 3.21 7.42
N LYS A 118 3.93 3.26 7.18
CA LYS A 118 4.72 4.48 6.97
C LYS A 118 4.72 4.95 5.52
N LEU A 119 4.12 4.17 4.62
CA LEU A 119 3.94 4.53 3.24
C LEU A 119 2.62 5.29 3.06
N ASP A 120 2.56 6.12 2.02
CA ASP A 120 1.33 6.81 1.67
C ASP A 120 0.29 5.84 1.08
N TYR A 121 -0.97 6.26 1.04
CA TYR A 121 -1.95 5.51 0.27
C TYR A 121 -1.71 5.77 -1.22
N THR A 122 -1.74 4.70 -2.03
CA THR A 122 -1.57 4.81 -3.48
C THR A 122 -2.88 4.62 -4.21
N HIS A 123 -3.79 3.84 -3.64
CA HIS A 123 -5.06 3.52 -4.25
C HIS A 123 -6.19 3.69 -3.25
N PHE A 124 -7.42 3.72 -3.75
CA PHE A 124 -8.61 3.75 -2.94
C PHE A 124 -9.78 3.11 -3.69
N VAL A 125 -10.69 2.51 -2.92
CA VAL A 125 -11.96 1.99 -3.41
C VAL A 125 -12.99 3.10 -3.29
N SER A 126 -13.69 3.39 -4.38
CA SER A 126 -14.65 4.49 -4.44
C SER A 126 -15.91 4.17 -5.22
N ILE A 127 -16.99 4.86 -4.83
CA ILE A 127 -18.27 4.91 -5.54
C ILE A 127 -18.39 6.30 -6.16
N PRO A 128 -18.48 6.43 -7.50
CA PRO A 128 -18.67 7.73 -8.13
C PRO A 128 -20.04 8.32 -7.76
N LEU A 129 -20.10 9.64 -7.53
CA LEU A 129 -21.34 10.36 -7.19
C LEU A 129 -21.80 11.26 -8.34
N THR A 130 -21.71 10.76 -9.58
CA THR A 130 -21.97 11.53 -10.80
C THR A 130 -23.40 12.03 -10.92
N ASN A 131 -24.36 11.37 -10.27
CA ASN A 131 -25.77 11.80 -10.25
C ASN A 131 -26.00 13.07 -9.43
N ALA A 132 -25.08 13.44 -8.52
CA ALA A 132 -25.19 14.62 -7.67
C ALA A 132 -24.49 15.86 -8.25
N THR A 133 -23.89 15.74 -9.44
CA THR A 133 -23.00 16.75 -10.01
C THR A 133 -23.63 18.15 -10.05
N ASP A 134 -24.89 18.27 -10.48
CA ASP A 134 -25.54 19.57 -10.61
C ASP A 134 -25.88 20.21 -9.26
N SER A 135 -26.32 19.41 -8.28
CA SER A 135 -26.53 19.89 -6.92
C SER A 135 -25.23 20.35 -6.26
N VAL A 136 -24.12 19.64 -6.54
CA VAL A 136 -22.79 20.00 -6.05
C VAL A 136 -22.28 21.27 -6.71
N ARG A 137 -22.46 21.43 -8.03
CA ARG A 137 -22.13 22.69 -8.74
C ARG A 137 -22.90 23.87 -8.15
N GLN A 138 -24.22 23.73 -7.99
CA GLN A 138 -25.03 24.78 -7.38
C GLN A 138 -24.60 25.13 -5.95
N LEU A 139 -24.13 24.15 -5.18
CA LEU A 139 -23.58 24.39 -3.84
C LEU A 139 -22.25 25.17 -3.94
N ILE A 140 -21.35 24.77 -4.83
CA ILE A 140 -20.08 25.45 -5.07
C ILE A 140 -20.33 26.91 -5.50
N ASP A 141 -21.22 27.14 -6.46
CA ASP A 141 -21.56 28.49 -6.95
C ASP A 141 -22.12 29.37 -5.81
N LYS A 142 -22.97 28.80 -4.94
CA LYS A 142 -23.52 29.51 -3.77
C LYS A 142 -22.45 29.81 -2.72
N LEU A 143 -21.47 28.93 -2.54
CA LEU A 143 -20.37 29.13 -1.61
C LEU A 143 -19.40 30.19 -2.14
N ASP A 144 -19.06 30.11 -3.43
CA ASP A 144 -18.22 31.11 -4.09
C ASP A 144 -18.89 32.49 -3.99
N ALA A 145 -20.13 32.65 -4.45
CA ALA A 145 -20.85 33.93 -4.38
C ALA A 145 -20.96 34.54 -2.97
N LYS A 146 -20.94 33.72 -1.91
CA LYS A 146 -20.95 34.20 -0.51
C LYS A 146 -19.56 34.55 0.03
N CYS A 147 -18.52 33.92 -0.49
CA CYS A 147 -17.16 33.99 0.06
C CYS A 147 -16.21 34.84 -0.79
N SER A 148 -16.49 35.00 -2.09
CA SER A 148 -15.66 35.78 -3.00
C SER A 148 -15.48 37.20 -2.45
N GLY A 149 -14.23 37.61 -2.22
CA GLY A 149 -13.86 38.94 -1.75
C GLY A 149 -13.91 39.16 -0.23
N SER A 150 -14.49 38.23 0.54
CA SER A 150 -14.69 38.40 2.01
C SER A 150 -13.87 37.42 2.85
N ALA A 151 -13.58 36.23 2.31
CA ALA A 151 -12.87 35.17 3.00
C ALA A 151 -11.49 34.95 2.39
N ARG A 152 -10.43 35.22 3.17
CA ARG A 152 -9.05 34.95 2.74
C ARG A 152 -8.87 33.44 2.48
N GLY A 153 -8.40 33.09 1.29
CA GLY A 153 -8.08 31.70 0.93
C GLY A 153 -9.24 30.90 0.34
N VAL A 154 -10.39 31.53 0.07
CA VAL A 154 -11.46 30.91 -0.72
C VAL A 154 -11.31 31.35 -2.17
N ASP A 155 -10.76 30.46 -3.00
CA ASP A 155 -10.61 30.62 -4.45
C ASP A 155 -11.34 29.47 -5.14
N PRO A 156 -12.01 29.67 -6.30
CA PRO A 156 -12.70 28.61 -7.01
C PRO A 156 -11.87 27.34 -7.25
N SER A 157 -10.55 27.46 -7.36
CA SER A 157 -9.63 26.31 -7.54
C SER A 157 -9.56 25.35 -6.35
N ILE A 158 -10.02 25.73 -5.16
CA ILE A 158 -10.02 24.84 -3.99
C ILE A 158 -11.20 23.87 -4.00
N PHE A 159 -12.24 24.15 -4.79
CA PHE A 159 -13.39 23.27 -4.89
C PHE A 159 -13.08 22.10 -5.82
N GLN A 160 -13.50 20.91 -5.42
CA GLN A 160 -13.32 19.72 -6.24
C GLN A 160 -14.21 19.80 -7.50
N ASP A 161 -13.71 19.32 -8.64
CA ASP A 161 -14.56 19.16 -9.83
C ASP A 161 -15.70 18.20 -9.49
N ALA A 162 -16.94 18.67 -9.63
CA ALA A 162 -18.13 17.87 -9.33
C ALA A 162 -18.17 16.54 -10.12
N ARG A 163 -17.53 16.48 -11.30
CA ARG A 163 -17.40 15.25 -12.11
C ARG A 163 -16.42 14.23 -11.51
N GLN A 164 -15.49 14.69 -10.68
CA GLN A 164 -14.52 13.86 -9.97
C GLN A 164 -15.00 13.46 -8.57
N LEU A 165 -16.20 13.90 -8.16
CA LEU A 165 -16.76 13.57 -6.87
C LEU A 165 -17.05 12.07 -6.74
N HIS A 166 -16.55 11.51 -5.66
CA HIS A 166 -16.73 10.10 -5.31
C HIS A 166 -16.78 9.95 -3.79
N LEU A 167 -17.48 8.91 -3.34
CA LEU A 167 -17.41 8.44 -1.96
C LEU A 167 -16.26 7.45 -1.85
N THR A 168 -15.27 7.75 -1.02
CA THR A 168 -14.17 6.84 -0.71
C THR A 168 -14.59 5.86 0.38
N ILE A 169 -14.52 4.57 0.07
CA ILE A 169 -14.90 3.46 0.96
C ILE A 169 -13.67 2.95 1.73
N LEU A 170 -12.54 2.81 1.04
CA LEU A 170 -11.32 2.21 1.60
C LEU A 170 -10.09 2.82 0.95
N MET A 171 -9.09 3.14 1.76
CA MET A 171 -7.76 3.56 1.29
C MET A 171 -6.80 2.38 1.31
N LEU A 172 -6.00 2.22 0.26
CA LEU A 172 -5.15 1.05 0.01
C LEU A 172 -3.70 1.44 -0.28
N ARG A 173 -2.78 0.59 0.15
CA ARG A 173 -1.34 0.68 -0.09
C ARG A 173 -0.92 -0.46 -1.01
N LEU A 174 -1.03 -0.23 -2.32
CA LEU A 174 -0.67 -1.21 -3.34
C LEU A 174 0.62 -0.73 -3.99
N TYR A 175 1.73 -1.41 -3.67
CA TYR A 175 3.09 -0.98 -4.05
C TYR A 175 3.80 -1.96 -4.97
N THR A 176 3.17 -3.09 -5.27
CA THR A 176 3.63 -4.08 -6.23
C THR A 176 2.54 -4.39 -7.24
N THR A 177 2.94 -4.90 -8.40
CA THR A 177 2.00 -5.41 -9.43
C THR A 177 1.12 -6.51 -8.87
N ASP A 178 1.67 -7.34 -7.99
CA ASP A 178 0.98 -8.47 -7.37
C ASP A 178 -0.08 -7.99 -6.37
N ASP A 179 0.23 -6.99 -5.53
CA ASP A 179 -0.76 -6.37 -4.65
C ASP A 179 -1.93 -5.79 -5.46
N LEU A 180 -1.61 -5.11 -6.56
CA LEU A 180 -2.61 -4.53 -7.45
C LEU A 180 -3.46 -5.60 -8.14
N ALA A 181 -2.85 -6.68 -8.61
CA ALA A 181 -3.54 -7.80 -9.24
C ALA A 181 -4.48 -8.50 -8.25
N ARG A 182 -4.00 -8.80 -7.03
CA ARG A 182 -4.82 -9.39 -5.96
C ARG A 182 -5.98 -8.48 -5.57
N ALA A 183 -5.74 -7.18 -5.41
CA ALA A 183 -6.80 -6.21 -5.13
C ALA A 183 -7.85 -6.16 -6.24
N LYS A 184 -7.43 -6.14 -7.52
CA LYS A 184 -8.36 -6.18 -8.67
C LYS A 184 -9.18 -7.46 -8.69
N HIS A 185 -8.56 -8.61 -8.43
CA HIS A 185 -9.24 -9.90 -8.38
C HIS A 185 -10.27 -9.96 -7.24
N LEU A 186 -9.91 -9.51 -6.04
CA LEU A 186 -10.85 -9.43 -4.92
C LEU A 186 -11.99 -8.45 -5.24
N MET A 187 -11.70 -7.33 -5.88
CA MET A 187 -12.72 -6.37 -6.28
C MET A 187 -13.73 -6.91 -7.29
N GLN A 188 -13.36 -7.90 -8.11
CA GLN A 188 -14.32 -8.56 -9.01
C GLN A 188 -15.39 -9.32 -8.22
N HIS A 189 -15.00 -10.02 -7.15
CA HIS A 189 -15.94 -10.74 -6.28
C HIS A 189 -16.86 -9.80 -5.49
N VAL A 190 -16.33 -8.66 -5.05
CA VAL A 190 -17.13 -7.64 -4.36
C VAL A 190 -18.09 -6.94 -5.33
N ARG A 191 -17.72 -6.80 -6.61
CA ARG A 191 -18.58 -6.15 -7.62
C ARG A 191 -19.93 -6.84 -7.73
N ASP A 192 -19.94 -8.17 -7.73
CA ASP A 192 -21.18 -8.94 -7.86
C ASP A 192 -22.15 -8.65 -6.72
N PHE A 193 -21.64 -8.49 -5.48
CA PHE A 193 -22.46 -8.11 -4.33
C PHE A 193 -22.93 -6.65 -4.38
N VAL A 194 -22.07 -5.74 -4.87
CA VAL A 194 -22.35 -4.31 -4.83
C VAL A 194 -23.27 -3.87 -5.97
N ASP A 195 -23.22 -4.54 -7.11
CA ASP A 195 -24.12 -4.28 -8.24
C ASP A 195 -25.60 -4.59 -7.88
N ASP A 196 -25.87 -5.39 -6.84
CA ASP A 196 -27.21 -5.61 -6.28
C ASP A 196 -27.71 -4.45 -5.41
N VAL A 197 -26.80 -3.67 -4.82
CA VAL A 197 -27.11 -2.59 -3.86
C VAL A 197 -27.15 -1.22 -4.53
N PHE A 198 -26.28 -1.01 -5.52
CA PHE A 198 -26.13 0.28 -6.20
C PHE A 198 -26.62 0.21 -7.64
N ARG A 199 -27.00 1.37 -8.19
CA ARG A 199 -27.40 1.44 -9.61
C ARG A 199 -26.20 1.09 -10.49
N PRO A 200 -26.42 0.56 -11.72
CA PRO A 200 -25.33 0.18 -12.63
C PRO A 200 -24.34 1.32 -12.97
N GLN A 201 -24.75 2.57 -12.79
CA GLN A 201 -23.93 3.77 -12.99
C GLN A 201 -23.03 4.13 -11.79
N ASP A 202 -23.31 3.60 -10.60
CA ASP A 202 -22.62 3.89 -9.33
C ASP A 202 -21.67 2.73 -8.98
N ARG A 203 -20.92 2.25 -9.97
CA ARG A 203 -20.03 1.09 -9.82
C ARG A 203 -18.86 1.37 -8.88
N VAL A 204 -18.58 0.42 -8.00
CA VAL A 204 -17.35 0.44 -7.20
C VAL A 204 -16.13 0.31 -8.11
N THR A 205 -15.18 1.21 -7.91
CA THR A 205 -13.92 1.28 -8.66
C THR A 205 -12.73 1.36 -7.73
N LEU A 206 -11.67 0.62 -8.08
CA LEU A 206 -10.34 0.80 -7.52
C LEU A 206 -9.63 1.89 -8.35
N ARG A 207 -9.24 2.98 -7.71
CA ARG A 207 -8.56 4.13 -8.31
C ARG A 207 -7.19 4.33 -7.66
N GLY A 208 -6.23 4.88 -8.39
CA GLY A 208 -4.87 5.19 -7.93
C GLY A 208 -4.15 6.03 -8.97
#